data_AF-A0A6G7GZT7-F1
#
_entry.id   AF-A0A6G7GZT7-F1
#
_cell.length_a   1.000
_cell.length_b   1.000
_cell.length_c   1.000
_cell.angle_alpha   90.00
_cell.angle_beta   90.00
_cell.angle_gamma   90.00
#
_symmetry.space_group_name_H-M   'P 1'
#
loop_
_entity.id
_entity.type
_entity.pdbx_description
1 polymer ?
#
loop_
_entity_poly.entity_id
_entity_poly.type
_entity_poly.pdbx_seq_one_letter_code
_entity_poly.pdbx_strand_id
1 'polypeptide(L)'
;TIITMSSFHWLLAWIGLELNTLAIIPIIAKHHHPRATEATTKYFLTQAAASAMILFSSTTNAWFTGTWDISQLTNPMSCTTLTLALSMKLGLAPLHFWLPEVLQGTPMKTALIIATWQKLAPITLLYLTHNSINPAPLLMMGLLSSLTGGWGGLNQTQTRKILAFSSIAHLGWMASIMTLNPNIMLLNLAIYITMTAPMFLLLKFTTSKTIKDLTTTWTTTPQMTTLMVLLLMSLGGLPPLTGFMPKWLILQELTNHNLTTTATIMAMSALLSLFFYLRLSYISALTMHPTTTKTPNKWRFQPKPSTTPITVLTTLSILLLPMTPLLYT
;
A
#
# COMPACT_ATOMS: atom_id res chain seq x y z
N THR A 1 -8.72 -0.45 14.63
CA THR A 1 -7.70 0.55 14.26
C THR A 1 -7.62 1.68 15.26
N ILE A 2 -8.71 2.37 15.60
CA ILE A 2 -8.66 3.45 16.60
C ILE A 2 -8.14 2.94 17.96
N ILE A 3 -8.63 1.78 18.41
CA ILE A 3 -8.16 1.13 19.65
C ILE A 3 -6.63 0.93 19.66
N THR A 4 -6.03 0.52 18.54
CA THR A 4 -4.58 0.29 18.45
C THR A 4 -3.78 1.59 18.41
N MET A 5 -4.38 2.67 17.89
CA MET A 5 -3.75 3.98 17.83
C MET A 5 -3.75 4.68 19.20
N SER A 6 -4.79 4.46 20.00
CA SER A 6 -4.95 5.09 21.31
C SER A 6 -4.44 4.24 22.48
N SER A 7 -4.05 2.98 22.24
CA SER A 7 -3.61 2.07 23.30
C SER A 7 -2.21 2.37 23.76
N PHE A 8 -1.98 2.27 25.07
CA PHE A 8 -0.64 2.27 25.68
C PHE A 8 -0.16 0.87 26.10
N HIS A 9 -1.09 -0.08 26.26
CA HIS A 9 -0.84 -1.44 26.71
C HIS A 9 -0.83 -2.43 25.53
N TRP A 10 0.17 -3.33 25.47
CA TRP A 10 0.34 -4.32 24.39
C TRP A 10 -0.89 -5.20 24.15
N LEU A 11 -1.51 -5.71 25.22
CA LEU A 11 -2.73 -6.53 25.11
C LEU A 11 -3.87 -5.78 24.40
N LEU A 12 -4.06 -4.48 24.69
CA LEU A 12 -5.12 -3.69 24.08
C LEU A 12 -4.81 -3.43 22.60
N ALA A 13 -3.55 -3.17 22.26
CA ALA A 13 -3.10 -3.08 20.87
C ALA A 13 -3.35 -4.40 20.12
N TRP A 14 -3.07 -5.54 20.74
CA TRP A 14 -3.33 -6.86 20.16
C TRP A 14 -4.84 -7.09 19.92
N ILE A 15 -5.70 -6.81 20.91
CA ILE A 15 -7.16 -6.91 20.76
C ILE A 15 -7.64 -6.04 19.60
N GLY A 16 -7.13 -4.81 19.47
CA GLY A 16 -7.51 -3.91 18.39
C GLY A 16 -7.08 -4.41 17.00
N LEU A 17 -5.98 -5.16 16.90
CA LEU A 17 -5.55 -5.83 15.67
C LEU A 17 -6.44 -7.04 15.35
N GLU A 18 -6.81 -7.85 16.35
CA GLU A 18 -7.68 -9.01 16.15
C GLU A 18 -9.12 -8.62 15.79
N LEU A 19 -9.65 -7.56 16.40
CA LEU A 19 -10.94 -7.03 15.99
C LEU A 19 -10.93 -6.56 14.54
N ASN A 20 -9.79 -6.03 14.06
CA ASN A 20 -9.65 -5.60 12.67
C ASN A 20 -9.59 -6.79 11.70
N THR A 21 -8.89 -7.88 12.05
CA THR A 21 -8.84 -9.10 11.24
C THR A 21 -10.21 -9.78 11.19
N LEU A 22 -10.89 -9.91 12.32
CA LEU A 22 -12.22 -10.53 12.39
C LEU A 22 -13.28 -9.72 11.63
N ALA A 23 -13.25 -8.38 11.73
CA ALA A 23 -14.23 -7.52 11.05
C ALA A 23 -14.10 -7.53 9.52
N ILE A 24 -12.90 -7.70 8.96
CA ILE A 24 -12.70 -7.65 7.50
C ILE A 24 -13.01 -8.99 6.81
N ILE A 25 -12.97 -10.12 7.50
CA ILE A 25 -13.21 -11.45 6.90
C ILE A 25 -14.59 -11.55 6.22
N PRO A 26 -15.72 -11.17 6.86
CA PRO A 26 -17.03 -11.20 6.21
C PRO A 26 -17.10 -10.29 4.98
N ILE A 27 -16.39 -9.16 5.02
CA ILE A 27 -16.35 -8.18 3.93
C ILE A 27 -15.67 -8.77 2.70
N ILE A 28 -14.61 -9.58 2.88
CA ILE A 28 -13.90 -10.30 1.81
C ILE A 28 -14.79 -11.42 1.23
N ALA A 29 -15.48 -12.19 2.09
CA ALA A 29 -16.34 -13.31 1.67
C ALA A 29 -17.69 -12.92 1.04
N LYS A 30 -18.03 -11.62 0.99
CA LYS A 30 -19.38 -11.12 0.66
C LYS A 30 -20.04 -11.72 -0.59
N HIS A 31 -19.27 -12.04 -1.63
CA HIS A 31 -19.81 -12.55 -2.90
C HIS A 31 -19.98 -14.08 -2.95
N HIS A 32 -19.61 -14.81 -1.89
CA HIS A 32 -19.72 -16.28 -1.78
C HIS A 32 -19.15 -17.08 -2.97
N HIS A 33 -18.20 -16.48 -3.70
CA HIS A 33 -17.51 -17.14 -4.81
C HIS A 33 -16.33 -17.96 -4.28
N PRO A 34 -15.98 -19.13 -4.86
CA PRO A 34 -14.87 -19.97 -4.37
C PRO A 34 -13.53 -19.21 -4.29
N ARG A 35 -13.29 -18.30 -5.22
CA ARG A 35 -12.12 -17.40 -5.20
C ARG A 35 -12.13 -16.41 -4.02
N ALA A 36 -13.30 -15.91 -3.63
CA ALA A 36 -13.42 -15.01 -2.48
C ALA A 36 -13.23 -15.79 -1.17
N THR A 37 -13.71 -17.04 -1.10
CA THR A 37 -13.49 -17.91 0.05
C THR A 37 -12.01 -18.33 0.19
N GLU A 38 -11.33 -18.64 -0.92
CA GLU A 38 -9.88 -18.89 -0.92
C GLU A 38 -9.08 -17.64 -0.48
N ALA A 39 -9.49 -16.45 -0.95
CA ALA A 39 -8.87 -15.19 -0.50
C ALA A 39 -9.10 -14.97 1.01
N THR A 40 -10.30 -15.26 1.55
CA THR A 40 -10.53 -15.16 2.99
C THR A 40 -9.66 -16.12 3.79
N THR A 41 -9.51 -17.37 3.36
CA THR A 41 -8.73 -18.35 4.12
C THR A 41 -7.24 -17.97 4.13
N LYS A 42 -6.70 -17.53 2.99
CA LYS A 42 -5.32 -17.02 2.90
C LYS A 42 -5.08 -15.79 3.78
N TYR A 43 -6.01 -14.83 3.75
CA TYR A 43 -5.94 -13.65 4.62
C TYR A 43 -6.00 -14.03 6.10
N PHE A 44 -6.95 -14.89 6.48
CA PHE A 44 -7.12 -15.32 7.87
C PHE A 44 -5.86 -16.02 8.41
N LEU A 45 -5.35 -17.03 7.69
CA LEU A 45 -4.19 -17.81 8.13
C LEU A 45 -2.95 -16.94 8.35
N THR A 46 -2.66 -16.05 7.40
CA THR A 46 -1.50 -15.17 7.50
C THR A 46 -1.65 -14.13 8.62
N GLN A 47 -2.84 -13.55 8.77
CA GLN A 47 -3.07 -12.50 9.75
C GLN A 47 -3.20 -13.03 11.18
N ALA A 48 -3.72 -14.24 11.36
CA ALA A 48 -3.77 -14.96 12.64
C ALA A 48 -2.37 -15.43 13.08
N ALA A 49 -1.56 -15.94 12.14
CA ALA A 49 -0.16 -16.26 12.45
C ALA A 49 0.61 -15.00 12.88
N ALA A 50 0.41 -13.89 12.16
CA ALA A 50 1.05 -12.62 12.50
C ALA A 50 0.58 -12.07 13.86
N SER A 51 -0.71 -12.17 14.20
CA SER A 51 -1.19 -11.71 15.52
C SER A 51 -0.71 -12.60 16.66
N ALA A 52 -0.59 -13.92 16.46
CA ALA A 52 0.03 -14.82 17.43
C ALA A 52 1.50 -14.46 17.68
N MET A 53 2.25 -14.11 16.63
CA MET A 53 3.64 -13.63 16.76
C MET A 53 3.74 -12.28 17.49
N ILE A 54 2.78 -11.37 17.28
CA ILE A 54 2.73 -10.11 18.06
C ILE A 54 2.54 -10.41 19.54
N LEU A 55 1.59 -11.29 19.89
CA LEU A 55 1.37 -11.69 21.27
C LEU A 55 2.64 -12.32 21.87
N PHE A 56 3.28 -13.24 21.14
CA PHE A 56 4.55 -13.87 21.55
C PHE A 56 5.67 -12.84 21.78
N SER A 57 5.80 -11.85 20.90
CA SER A 57 6.79 -10.77 21.08
C SER A 57 6.52 -9.95 22.34
N SER A 58 5.24 -9.66 22.63
CA SER A 58 4.86 -8.89 23.82
C SER A 58 5.02 -9.67 25.12
N THR A 59 4.68 -10.97 25.15
CA THR A 59 4.82 -11.81 26.35
C THR A 59 6.28 -12.09 26.66
N THR A 60 7.11 -12.31 25.63
CA THR A 60 8.55 -12.46 25.84
C THR A 60 9.14 -11.18 26.40
N ASN A 61 8.81 -10.00 25.85
CA ASN A 61 9.26 -8.72 26.40
C ASN A 61 8.81 -8.52 27.86
N ALA A 62 7.52 -8.73 28.15
CA ALA A 62 6.97 -8.61 29.50
C ALA A 62 7.59 -9.62 30.48
N TRP A 63 8.03 -10.79 30.02
CA TRP A 63 8.72 -11.75 30.87
C TRP A 63 10.11 -11.24 31.32
N PHE A 64 10.80 -10.47 30.47
CA PHE A 64 12.10 -9.89 30.82
C PHE A 64 12.00 -8.58 31.60
N THR A 65 11.08 -7.69 31.25
CA THR A 65 11.00 -6.34 31.86
C THR A 65 9.93 -6.22 32.94
N GLY A 66 8.94 -7.11 32.97
CA GLY A 66 7.76 -7.01 33.83
C GLY A 66 6.74 -5.94 33.39
N THR A 67 6.97 -5.24 32.27
CA THR A 67 6.11 -4.14 31.80
C THR A 67 5.37 -4.52 30.52
N TRP A 68 4.15 -3.98 30.36
CA TRP A 68 3.29 -4.19 29.20
C TRP A 68 3.13 -2.93 28.32
N ASP A 69 3.98 -1.93 28.54
CA ASP A 69 3.94 -0.67 27.80
C ASP A 69 4.51 -0.84 26.38
N ILE A 70 3.85 -0.21 25.41
CA ILE A 70 4.22 -0.32 23.98
C ILE A 70 5.59 0.29 23.69
N SER A 71 5.94 1.39 24.35
CA SER A 71 7.20 2.12 24.11
C SER A 71 8.45 1.41 24.64
N GLN A 72 8.28 0.46 25.56
CA GLN A 72 9.39 -0.20 26.26
C GLN A 72 9.67 -1.60 25.71
N LEU A 73 10.14 -1.68 24.48
CA LEU A 73 10.71 -2.91 23.92
C LEU A 73 12.23 -2.90 24.09
N THR A 74 12.74 -3.79 24.94
CA THR A 74 14.18 -3.80 25.27
C THR A 74 14.87 -5.06 24.78
N ASN A 75 14.18 -6.21 24.78
CA ASN A 75 14.81 -7.47 24.39
C ASN A 75 14.95 -7.55 22.86
N PRO A 76 16.17 -7.71 22.30
CA PRO A 76 16.40 -7.79 20.86
C PRO A 76 15.59 -8.91 20.18
N MET A 77 15.34 -10.03 20.86
CA MET A 77 14.51 -11.11 20.33
C MET A 77 13.03 -10.70 20.19
N SER A 78 12.51 -9.93 21.15
CA SER A 78 11.15 -9.38 21.05
C SER A 78 11.03 -8.36 19.91
N CYS A 79 12.05 -7.52 19.71
CA CYS A 79 12.08 -6.56 18.61
C CYS A 79 12.11 -7.23 17.23
N THR A 80 12.95 -8.27 17.05
CA THR A 80 13.02 -9.00 15.77
C THR A 80 11.74 -9.80 15.49
N THR A 81 11.16 -10.44 16.50
CA THR A 81 9.89 -11.15 16.33
C THR A 81 8.73 -10.19 16.05
N LEU A 82 8.67 -9.04 16.72
CA LEU A 82 7.67 -8.01 16.44
C LEU A 82 7.80 -7.45 15.03
N THR A 83 9.02 -7.12 14.58
CA THR A 83 9.23 -6.62 13.21
C THR A 83 8.81 -7.64 12.16
N LEU A 84 9.10 -8.93 12.34
CA LEU A 84 8.61 -10.00 11.48
C LEU A 84 7.08 -10.10 11.50
N ALA A 85 6.46 -9.97 12.67
CA ALA A 85 5.01 -10.08 12.81
C ALA A 85 4.28 -8.90 12.12
N LEU A 86 4.78 -7.67 12.31
CA LEU A 86 4.23 -6.48 11.64
C LEU A 86 4.52 -6.50 10.13
N SER A 87 5.67 -7.02 9.71
CA SER A 87 6.00 -7.17 8.28
C SER A 87 5.08 -8.20 7.59
N MET A 88 4.69 -9.28 8.27
CA MET A 88 3.64 -10.20 7.79
C MET A 88 2.30 -9.48 7.63
N LYS A 89 1.87 -8.69 8.63
CA LYS A 89 0.58 -7.97 8.56
C LYS A 89 0.54 -6.96 7.42
N LEU A 90 1.66 -6.28 7.15
CA LEU A 90 1.78 -5.32 6.05
C LEU A 90 1.98 -5.96 4.68
N GLY A 91 2.51 -7.19 4.63
CA GLY A 91 2.84 -7.88 3.39
C GLY A 91 4.16 -7.41 2.78
N LEU A 92 5.17 -7.12 3.62
CA LEU A 92 6.54 -6.88 3.17
C LEU A 92 7.19 -8.19 2.70
N ALA A 93 8.15 -8.11 1.77
CA ALA A 93 8.91 -9.28 1.33
C ALA A 93 9.85 -9.78 2.45
N PRO A 94 10.00 -11.10 2.63
CA PRO A 94 9.50 -12.21 1.79
C PRO A 94 8.03 -12.60 2.02
N LEU A 95 7.37 -12.04 3.03
CA LEU A 95 6.03 -12.41 3.52
C LEU A 95 4.87 -11.79 2.72
N HIS A 96 5.16 -11.31 1.51
CA HIS A 96 4.26 -10.58 0.62
C HIS A 96 3.28 -11.45 -0.18
N PHE A 97 3.48 -12.77 -0.24
CA PHE A 97 2.76 -13.67 -1.17
C PHE A 97 1.24 -13.65 -1.03
N TRP A 98 0.72 -13.40 0.18
CA TRP A 98 -0.73 -13.35 0.41
C TRP A 98 -1.40 -12.15 -0.27
N LEU A 99 -0.70 -11.02 -0.37
CA LEU A 99 -1.31 -9.74 -0.73
C LEU A 99 -1.84 -9.72 -2.17
N PRO A 100 -1.08 -10.13 -3.21
CA PRO A 100 -1.58 -10.18 -4.60
C PRO A 100 -2.76 -11.14 -4.80
N GLU A 101 -2.81 -12.24 -4.06
CA GLU A 101 -3.85 -13.26 -4.20
C GLU A 101 -5.17 -12.79 -3.55
N VAL A 102 -5.07 -12.24 -2.33
CA VAL A 102 -6.23 -11.70 -1.60
C VAL A 102 -6.85 -10.52 -2.35
N LEU A 103 -6.03 -9.60 -2.88
CA LEU A 103 -6.52 -8.48 -3.68
C LEU A 103 -7.20 -8.94 -4.97
N GLN A 104 -6.72 -10.00 -5.60
CA GLN A 104 -7.34 -10.51 -6.83
C GLN A 104 -8.68 -11.22 -6.58
N GLY A 105 -8.86 -11.87 -5.44
CA GLY A 105 -10.11 -12.55 -5.06
C GLY A 105 -11.22 -11.62 -4.58
N THR A 106 -10.89 -10.38 -4.23
CA THR A 106 -11.80 -9.43 -3.57
C THR A 106 -12.41 -8.38 -4.52
N PRO A 107 -13.64 -7.88 -4.24
CA PRO A 107 -14.21 -6.79 -5.00
C PRO A 107 -13.39 -5.49 -4.84
N MET A 108 -13.45 -4.57 -5.84
CA MET A 108 -12.62 -3.36 -5.86
C MET A 108 -12.76 -2.48 -4.60
N LYS A 109 -13.97 -2.39 -4.02
CA LYS A 109 -14.19 -1.60 -2.80
C LYS A 109 -13.45 -2.19 -1.59
N THR A 110 -13.40 -3.51 -1.47
CA THR A 110 -12.75 -4.16 -0.33
C THR A 110 -11.25 -4.25 -0.57
N ALA A 111 -10.82 -4.41 -1.82
CA ALA A 111 -9.42 -4.25 -2.21
C ALA A 111 -8.86 -2.87 -1.81
N LEU A 112 -9.63 -1.80 -2.00
CA LEU A 112 -9.29 -0.46 -1.51
C LEU A 112 -9.09 -0.44 0.02
N ILE A 113 -10.03 -1.01 0.79
CA ILE A 113 -9.94 -1.06 2.26
C ILE A 113 -8.69 -1.83 2.70
N ILE A 114 -8.36 -2.95 2.05
CA ILE A 114 -7.17 -3.75 2.35
C ILE A 114 -5.89 -2.97 2.00
N ALA A 115 -5.87 -2.27 0.86
CA ALA A 115 -4.69 -1.53 0.43
C ALA A 115 -4.42 -0.26 1.26
N THR A 116 -5.43 0.32 1.90
CA THR A 116 -5.32 1.61 2.63
C THR A 116 -5.51 1.44 4.13
N TRP A 117 -6.73 1.10 4.55
CA TRP A 117 -7.15 1.08 5.95
C TRP A 117 -6.42 0.01 6.77
N GLN A 118 -6.23 -1.18 6.20
CA GLN A 118 -5.55 -2.29 6.90
C GLN A 118 -4.07 -2.01 7.20
N LYS A 119 -3.46 -1.04 6.54
CA LYS A 119 -2.07 -0.63 6.77
C LYS A 119 -1.91 0.31 7.96
N LEU A 120 -2.95 1.02 8.36
CA LEU A 120 -2.88 2.06 9.39
C LEU A 120 -2.45 1.50 10.76
N ALA A 121 -3.11 0.45 11.24
CA ALA A 121 -2.84 -0.09 12.58
C ALA A 121 -1.44 -0.75 12.74
N PRO A 122 -0.95 -1.55 11.77
CA PRO A 122 0.42 -2.07 11.88
C PRO A 122 1.48 -0.98 11.76
N ILE A 123 1.27 0.05 10.92
CA ILE A 123 2.21 1.18 10.81
C ILE A 123 2.24 2.01 12.09
N THR A 124 1.10 2.21 12.76
CA THR A 124 1.10 2.93 14.05
C THR A 124 1.90 2.19 15.12
N LEU A 125 1.87 0.86 15.12
CA LEU A 125 2.71 0.10 16.04
C LEU A 125 4.20 0.21 15.69
N LEU A 126 4.57 0.12 14.41
CA LEU A 126 5.95 0.41 14.00
C LEU A 126 6.37 1.82 14.42
N TYR A 127 5.46 2.81 14.36
CA TYR A 127 5.74 4.19 14.74
C TYR A 127 6.02 4.33 16.23
N LEU A 128 5.18 3.75 17.06
CA LEU A 128 5.35 3.78 18.51
C LEU A 128 6.61 3.05 18.98
N THR A 129 7.06 2.03 18.24
CA THR A 129 8.21 1.19 18.61
C THR A 129 9.48 1.52 17.83
N HIS A 130 9.48 2.58 17.02
CA HIS A 130 10.57 2.97 16.14
C HIS A 130 11.95 2.94 16.83
N ASN A 131 12.07 3.52 18.02
CA ASN A 131 13.36 3.66 18.73
C ASN A 131 13.97 2.31 19.13
N SER A 132 13.15 1.28 19.29
CA SER A 132 13.55 -0.05 19.79
C SER A 132 13.84 -1.06 18.68
N ILE A 133 13.42 -0.75 17.44
CA ILE A 133 13.52 -1.66 16.31
C ILE A 133 14.96 -1.69 15.79
N ASN A 134 15.48 -2.90 15.57
CA ASN A 134 16.76 -3.06 14.88
C ASN A 134 16.62 -2.60 13.41
N PRO A 135 17.44 -1.63 12.95
CA PRO A 135 17.34 -1.09 11.60
C PRO A 135 17.72 -2.11 10.51
N ALA A 136 18.67 -3.00 10.78
CA ALA A 136 19.20 -3.95 9.78
C ALA A 136 18.12 -4.86 9.15
N PRO A 137 17.29 -5.60 9.93
CA PRO A 137 16.26 -6.46 9.35
C PRO A 137 15.17 -5.66 8.63
N LEU A 138 14.80 -4.48 9.14
CA LEU A 138 13.74 -3.66 8.53
C LEU A 138 14.19 -3.06 7.19
N LEU A 139 15.41 -2.54 7.11
CA LEU A 139 16.02 -2.05 5.87
C LEU A 139 16.14 -3.15 4.82
N MET A 140 16.58 -4.35 5.23
CA MET A 140 16.67 -5.51 4.33
C MET A 140 15.29 -5.88 3.76
N MET A 141 14.26 -5.98 4.60
CA MET A 141 12.89 -6.22 4.16
C MET A 141 12.36 -5.08 3.25
N GLY A 142 12.72 -3.83 3.54
CA GLY A 142 12.39 -2.66 2.71
C GLY A 142 12.98 -2.74 1.30
N LEU A 143 14.26 -3.09 1.20
CA LEU A 143 14.95 -3.28 -0.09
C LEU A 143 14.33 -4.44 -0.89
N LEU A 144 14.16 -5.60 -0.25
CA LEU A 144 13.56 -6.78 -0.88
C LEU A 144 12.12 -6.52 -1.36
N SER A 145 11.32 -5.79 -0.58
CA SER A 145 9.94 -5.44 -0.97
C SER A 145 9.90 -4.46 -2.14
N SER A 146 10.81 -3.49 -2.20
CA SER A 146 10.91 -2.59 -3.35
C SER A 146 11.26 -3.33 -4.65
N LEU A 147 12.20 -4.28 -4.59
CA LEU A 147 12.64 -5.08 -5.74
C LEU A 147 11.56 -6.08 -6.19
N THR A 148 10.99 -6.83 -5.25
CA THR A 148 9.92 -7.81 -5.53
C THR A 148 8.64 -7.14 -6.02
N GLY A 149 8.29 -5.96 -5.49
CA GLY A 149 7.19 -5.14 -5.98
C GLY A 149 7.41 -4.66 -7.42
N GLY A 150 8.64 -4.24 -7.75
CA GLY A 150 9.04 -3.86 -9.11
C GLY A 150 8.92 -5.02 -10.10
N TRP A 151 9.66 -6.11 -9.89
CA TRP A 151 9.66 -7.26 -10.79
C TRP A 151 8.32 -8.00 -10.86
N GLY A 152 7.67 -8.19 -9.72
CA GLY A 152 6.38 -8.89 -9.63
C GLY A 152 5.28 -8.18 -10.41
N GLY A 153 5.30 -6.84 -10.44
CA GLY A 153 4.32 -6.02 -11.16
C GLY A 153 4.41 -6.10 -12.68
N LEU A 154 5.62 -6.28 -13.23
CA LEU A 154 5.86 -6.33 -14.68
C LEU A 154 5.08 -7.45 -15.36
N ASN A 155 5.00 -8.62 -14.74
CA ASN A 155 4.39 -9.80 -15.35
C ASN A 155 2.85 -9.87 -15.21
N GLN A 156 2.21 -8.88 -14.57
CA GLN A 156 0.77 -8.96 -14.31
C GLN A 156 -0.06 -8.21 -15.35
N THR A 157 -1.19 -8.80 -15.72
CA THR A 157 -2.22 -8.20 -16.60
C THR A 157 -3.51 -7.82 -15.86
N GLN A 158 -3.63 -8.24 -14.60
CA GLN A 158 -4.79 -7.94 -13.76
C GLN A 158 -4.53 -6.65 -12.99
N THR A 159 -5.44 -5.68 -13.08
CA THR A 159 -5.24 -4.34 -12.50
C THR A 159 -5.05 -4.41 -10.98
N ARG A 160 -5.78 -5.31 -10.30
CA ARG A 160 -5.65 -5.53 -8.85
C ARG A 160 -4.30 -6.11 -8.44
N LYS A 161 -3.73 -7.03 -9.22
CA LYS A 161 -2.39 -7.55 -8.95
C LYS A 161 -1.30 -6.51 -9.22
N ILE A 162 -1.46 -5.67 -10.23
CA ILE A 162 -0.52 -4.56 -10.48
C ILE A 162 -0.53 -3.59 -9.29
N LEU A 163 -1.71 -3.21 -8.81
CA LEU A 163 -1.85 -2.35 -7.62
C LEU A 163 -1.41 -3.04 -6.32
N ALA A 164 -1.50 -4.37 -6.25
CA ALA A 164 -0.95 -5.15 -5.14
C ALA A 164 0.59 -5.02 -5.09
N PHE A 165 1.27 -5.27 -6.21
CA PHE A 165 2.72 -5.16 -6.28
C PHE A 165 3.22 -3.74 -6.09
N SER A 166 2.49 -2.74 -6.57
CA SER A 166 2.83 -1.35 -6.21
C SER A 166 2.69 -1.07 -4.72
N SER A 167 1.66 -1.62 -4.08
CA SER A 167 1.47 -1.46 -2.64
C SER A 167 2.63 -2.06 -1.83
N ILE A 168 3.24 -3.15 -2.31
CA ILE A 168 4.42 -3.79 -1.72
C ILE A 168 5.65 -2.89 -1.93
N ALA A 169 5.82 -2.33 -3.13
CA ALA A 169 6.92 -1.43 -3.41
C ALA A 169 6.87 -0.16 -2.53
N HIS A 170 5.70 0.48 -2.42
CA HIS A 170 5.52 1.67 -1.56
C HIS A 170 5.73 1.35 -0.07
N LEU A 171 5.30 0.17 0.40
CA LEU A 171 5.61 -0.27 1.76
C LEU A 171 7.11 -0.49 1.98
N GLY A 172 7.85 -0.91 0.96
CA GLY A 172 9.31 -1.00 1.04
C GLY A 172 9.98 0.34 1.27
N TRP A 173 9.52 1.37 0.56
CA TRP A 173 9.94 2.77 0.80
C TRP A 173 9.57 3.27 2.20
N MET A 174 8.40 2.87 2.74
CA MET A 174 8.02 3.24 4.11
C MET A 174 8.89 2.52 5.16
N ALA A 175 9.20 1.23 4.94
CA ALA A 175 10.00 0.44 5.86
C ALA A 175 11.46 0.92 5.94
N SER A 176 12.04 1.39 4.83
CA SER A 176 13.44 1.83 4.81
C SER A 176 13.70 3.13 5.57
N ILE A 177 12.74 4.07 5.57
CA ILE A 177 12.89 5.34 6.29
C ILE A 177 12.42 5.27 7.75
N MET A 178 11.67 4.21 8.10
CA MET A 178 11.02 4.06 9.39
C MET A 178 11.96 4.23 10.59
N THR A 179 13.17 3.68 10.49
CA THR A 179 14.18 3.72 11.56
C THR A 179 15.05 4.97 11.56
N LEU A 180 14.90 5.87 10.58
CA LEU A 180 15.73 7.07 10.47
C LEU A 180 14.92 8.32 10.79
N ASN A 181 13.76 8.46 10.13
CA ASN A 181 12.87 9.58 10.34
C ASN A 181 11.41 9.13 10.20
N PRO A 182 10.71 8.90 11.33
CA PRO A 182 9.35 8.36 11.31
C PRO A 182 8.33 9.38 10.77
N ASN A 183 8.64 10.69 10.78
CA ASN A 183 7.75 11.73 10.25
C ASN A 183 7.64 11.63 8.72
N ILE A 184 8.76 11.37 8.02
CA ILE A 184 8.75 11.17 6.57
C ILE A 184 8.03 9.87 6.20
N MET A 185 8.12 8.83 7.05
CA MET A 185 7.30 7.63 6.88
C MET A 185 5.80 7.97 6.91
N LEU A 186 5.35 8.75 7.89
CA LEU A 186 3.94 9.16 8.01
C LEU A 186 3.49 9.98 6.80
N LEU A 187 4.33 10.91 6.34
CA LEU A 187 4.09 11.67 5.12
C LEU A 187 3.92 10.74 3.90
N ASN A 188 4.81 9.76 3.73
CA ASN A 188 4.73 8.79 2.64
C ASN A 188 3.43 7.96 2.73
N LEU A 189 3.02 7.54 3.93
CA LEU A 189 1.75 6.85 4.14
C LEU A 189 0.54 7.71 3.73
N ALA A 190 0.52 8.98 4.14
CA ALA A 190 -0.55 9.90 3.78
C ALA A 190 -0.64 10.10 2.26
N ILE A 191 0.50 10.37 1.61
CA ILE A 191 0.58 10.55 0.16
C ILE A 191 0.16 9.25 -0.55
N TYR A 192 0.62 8.09 -0.10
CA TYR A 192 0.22 6.80 -0.64
C TYR A 192 -1.30 6.56 -0.56
N ILE A 193 -1.95 6.86 0.56
CA ILE A 193 -3.41 6.72 0.71
C ILE A 193 -4.13 7.68 -0.24
N THR A 194 -3.68 8.94 -0.32
CA THR A 194 -4.29 9.95 -1.21
C THR A 194 -4.17 9.60 -2.70
N MET A 195 -3.13 8.87 -3.13
CA MET A 195 -2.97 8.42 -4.53
C MET A 195 -3.72 7.11 -4.82
N THR A 196 -3.69 6.15 -3.91
CA THR A 196 -4.30 4.82 -4.15
C THR A 196 -5.82 4.83 -4.04
N ALA A 197 -6.38 5.64 -3.14
CA ALA A 197 -7.83 5.77 -2.98
C ALA A 197 -8.56 6.19 -4.28
N PRO A 198 -8.19 7.29 -4.96
CA PRO A 198 -8.82 7.67 -6.21
C PRO A 198 -8.55 6.67 -7.33
N MET A 199 -7.39 6.00 -7.35
CA MET A 199 -7.10 4.97 -8.37
C MET A 199 -8.06 3.78 -8.29
N PHE A 200 -8.32 3.23 -7.09
CA PHE A 200 -9.31 2.15 -6.92
C PHE A 200 -10.74 2.63 -7.19
N LEU A 201 -11.08 3.87 -6.85
CA LEU A 201 -12.39 4.44 -7.16
C LEU A 201 -12.59 4.57 -8.68
N LEU A 202 -11.60 5.06 -9.42
CA LEU A 202 -11.64 5.14 -10.89
C LEU A 202 -11.84 3.77 -11.53
N LEU A 203 -11.05 2.76 -11.12
CA LEU A 203 -11.20 1.38 -11.61
C LEU A 203 -12.57 0.77 -11.27
N LYS A 204 -13.17 1.17 -10.15
CA LYS A 204 -14.54 0.77 -9.80
C LYS A 204 -15.56 1.39 -10.74
N PHE A 205 -15.43 2.68 -11.07
CA PHE A 205 -16.36 3.36 -11.97
C PHE A 205 -16.26 2.88 -13.42
N THR A 206 -15.05 2.61 -13.92
CA THR A 206 -14.84 2.05 -15.26
C THR A 206 -15.10 0.54 -15.32
N THR A 207 -15.30 -0.12 -14.17
CA THR A 207 -15.49 -1.58 -14.04
C THR A 207 -14.36 -2.42 -14.67
N SER A 208 -13.15 -1.86 -14.77
CA SER A 208 -12.01 -2.49 -15.45
C SER A 208 -11.20 -3.40 -14.52
N LYS A 209 -11.28 -4.71 -14.71
CA LYS A 209 -10.52 -5.71 -13.91
C LYS A 209 -9.19 -6.09 -14.56
N THR A 210 -9.10 -5.98 -15.88
CA THR A 210 -7.93 -6.34 -16.68
C THR A 210 -7.40 -5.14 -17.46
N ILE A 211 -6.13 -5.22 -17.89
CA ILE A 211 -5.55 -4.26 -18.82
C ILE A 211 -6.39 -4.13 -20.11
N LYS A 212 -6.96 -5.23 -20.60
CA LYS A 212 -7.81 -5.22 -21.81
C LYS A 212 -9.09 -4.42 -21.60
N ASP A 213 -9.67 -4.41 -20.40
CA ASP A 213 -10.86 -3.60 -20.13
C ASP A 213 -10.56 -2.11 -20.22
N LEU A 214 -9.35 -1.70 -19.82
CA LEU A 214 -8.89 -0.31 -19.86
C LEU A 214 -8.81 0.25 -21.28
N THR A 215 -8.56 -0.58 -22.31
CA THR A 215 -8.45 -0.10 -23.70
C THR A 215 -9.73 0.55 -24.21
N THR A 216 -10.88 0.10 -23.72
CA THR A 216 -12.19 0.61 -24.16
C THR A 216 -12.64 1.85 -23.41
N THR A 217 -11.98 2.18 -22.29
CA THR A 217 -12.42 3.24 -21.37
C THR A 217 -12.29 4.64 -21.96
N TRP A 218 -11.30 4.87 -22.82
CA TRP A 218 -11.12 6.16 -23.50
C TRP A 218 -12.34 6.54 -24.33
N THR A 219 -12.93 5.57 -25.04
CA THR A 219 -14.09 5.82 -25.90
C THR A 219 -15.37 6.10 -25.13
N THR A 220 -15.45 5.71 -23.85
CA THR A 220 -16.66 5.92 -23.03
C THR A 220 -16.54 7.13 -22.11
N THR A 221 -15.38 7.34 -21.49
CA THR A 221 -15.18 8.36 -20.46
C THR A 221 -13.75 8.92 -20.51
N PRO A 222 -13.42 9.77 -21.51
CA PRO A 222 -12.07 10.26 -21.75
C PRO A 222 -11.49 11.05 -20.57
N GLN A 223 -12.32 11.79 -19.83
CA GLN A 223 -11.89 12.55 -18.64
C GLN A 223 -11.40 11.63 -17.50
N MET A 224 -12.02 10.47 -17.31
CA MET A 224 -11.60 9.54 -16.25
C MET A 224 -10.29 8.86 -16.61
N THR A 225 -10.07 8.59 -17.90
CA THR A 225 -8.80 8.02 -18.38
C THR A 225 -7.64 8.99 -18.28
N THR A 226 -7.83 10.29 -18.54
CA THR A 226 -6.76 11.28 -18.33
C THR A 226 -6.39 11.41 -16.86
N LEU A 227 -7.37 11.46 -15.95
CA LEU A 227 -7.12 11.45 -14.50
C LEU A 227 -6.41 10.19 -14.03
N MET A 228 -6.79 9.02 -14.55
CA MET A 228 -6.13 7.75 -14.24
C MET A 228 -4.65 7.75 -14.67
N VAL A 229 -4.32 8.30 -15.84
CA VAL A 229 -2.92 8.43 -16.27
C VAL A 229 -2.12 9.32 -15.33
N LEU A 230 -2.65 10.49 -14.95
CA LEU A 230 -1.98 11.40 -14.01
C LEU A 230 -1.72 10.73 -12.65
N LEU A 231 -2.67 9.96 -12.14
CA LEU A 231 -2.50 9.18 -10.91
C LEU A 231 -1.47 8.06 -11.03
N LEU A 232 -1.43 7.36 -12.16
CA LEU A 232 -0.42 6.33 -12.39
C LEU A 232 0.98 6.94 -12.43
N MET A 233 1.14 8.12 -13.03
CA MET A 233 2.40 8.86 -13.01
C MET A 233 2.75 9.39 -11.62
N SER A 234 1.76 9.81 -10.83
CA SER A 234 2.00 10.25 -9.46
C SER A 234 2.45 9.07 -8.58
N LEU A 235 1.82 7.90 -8.69
CA LEU A 235 2.27 6.66 -8.04
C LEU A 235 3.69 6.24 -8.49
N GLY A 236 4.01 6.46 -9.77
CA GLY A 236 5.36 6.29 -10.32
C GLY A 236 6.40 7.25 -9.70
N GLY A 237 5.96 8.38 -9.16
CA GLY A 237 6.80 9.39 -8.53
C GLY A 237 7.60 10.19 -9.54
N LEU A 238 6.98 10.59 -10.65
CA LEU A 238 7.61 11.50 -11.62
C LEU A 238 7.56 12.96 -11.11
N PRO A 239 8.66 13.73 -11.22
CA PRO A 239 8.56 15.20 -11.12
C PRO A 239 7.74 15.65 -12.33
N PRO A 240 6.64 16.42 -12.23
CA PRO A 240 6.23 17.44 -11.25
C PRO A 240 5.09 17.03 -10.28
N LEU A 241 4.80 15.73 -10.14
CA LEU A 241 3.64 15.23 -9.38
C LEU A 241 3.99 14.94 -7.91
N THR A 242 2.96 14.80 -7.07
CA THR A 242 3.14 14.74 -5.61
C THR A 242 3.83 13.48 -5.12
N GLY A 243 3.66 12.35 -5.81
CA GLY A 243 4.33 11.12 -5.41
C GLY A 243 5.86 11.12 -5.61
N PHE A 244 6.41 12.16 -6.25
CA PHE A 244 7.85 12.40 -6.26
C PHE A 244 8.36 12.86 -4.89
N MET A 245 7.58 13.69 -4.18
CA MET A 245 7.94 14.27 -2.88
C MET A 245 8.45 13.23 -1.86
N PRO A 246 7.70 12.16 -1.51
CA PRO A 246 8.14 11.25 -0.47
C PRO A 246 9.38 10.45 -0.89
N LYS A 247 9.50 10.06 -2.17
CA LYS A 247 10.67 9.34 -2.66
C LYS A 247 11.93 10.20 -2.61
N TRP A 248 11.80 11.48 -2.98
CA TRP A 248 12.90 12.43 -2.92
C TRP A 248 13.38 12.65 -1.48
N LEU A 249 12.46 12.92 -0.55
CA LEU A 249 12.81 13.12 0.87
C LEU A 249 13.43 11.88 1.51
N ILE A 250 12.93 10.68 1.18
CA ILE A 250 13.52 9.42 1.68
C ILE A 250 14.95 9.24 1.17
N LEU A 251 15.18 9.50 -0.12
CA LEU A 251 16.54 9.42 -0.68
C LEU A 251 17.49 10.42 -0.02
N GLN A 252 17.01 11.64 0.26
CA GLN A 252 17.80 12.66 0.94
C GLN A 252 18.25 12.18 2.33
N GLU A 253 17.35 11.67 3.16
CA GLU A 253 17.73 11.19 4.50
C GLU A 253 18.66 9.97 4.45
N LEU A 254 18.45 9.05 3.51
CA LEU A 254 19.35 7.91 3.35
C LEU A 254 20.76 8.36 2.98
N THR A 255 20.89 9.39 2.13
CA THR A 255 22.20 9.95 1.82
C THR A 255 22.82 10.71 2.99
N ASN A 256 22.02 11.43 3.79
CA ASN A 256 22.49 12.11 4.99
C ASN A 256 23.07 11.13 6.02
N HIS A 257 22.49 9.94 6.14
CA HIS A 257 22.98 8.86 7.00
C HIS A 257 24.06 7.97 6.35
N ASN A 258 24.70 8.39 5.26
CA ASN A 258 25.73 7.65 4.53
C ASN A 258 25.30 6.29 3.94
N LEU A 259 23.99 6.02 3.82
CA LEU A 259 23.44 4.79 3.24
C LEU A 259 23.25 4.90 1.72
N THR A 260 24.24 5.46 1.02
CA THR A 260 24.17 5.79 -0.42
C THR A 260 23.88 4.58 -1.29
N THR A 261 24.46 3.41 -0.98
CA THR A 261 24.23 2.16 -1.72
C THR A 261 22.77 1.69 -1.63
N THR A 262 22.15 1.82 -0.47
CA THR A 262 20.73 1.46 -0.31
C THR A 262 19.82 2.43 -1.06
N ALA A 263 20.18 3.73 -1.06
CA ALA A 263 19.45 4.77 -1.77
C ALA A 263 19.50 4.53 -3.29
N THR A 264 20.65 4.18 -3.85
CA THR A 264 20.76 3.90 -5.29
C THR A 264 19.97 2.65 -5.70
N ILE A 265 20.01 1.57 -4.90
CA ILE A 265 19.23 0.36 -5.17
C ILE A 265 17.72 0.66 -5.15
N MET A 266 17.25 1.43 -4.17
CA MET A 266 15.83 1.82 -4.12
C MET A 266 15.43 2.74 -5.28
N ALA A 267 16.27 3.70 -5.66
CA ALA A 267 16.01 4.55 -6.81
C ALA A 267 15.87 3.72 -8.10
N MET A 268 16.75 2.74 -8.31
CA MET A 268 16.67 1.84 -9.47
C MET A 268 15.45 0.91 -9.41
N SER A 269 15.05 0.43 -8.23
CA SER A 269 13.84 -0.40 -8.09
C SER A 269 12.56 0.40 -8.37
N ALA A 270 12.52 1.69 -8.06
CA ALA A 270 11.39 2.55 -8.42
C ALA A 270 11.21 2.71 -9.93
N LEU A 271 12.29 2.68 -10.73
CA LEU A 271 12.17 2.72 -12.19
C LEU A 271 11.46 1.48 -12.76
N LEU A 272 11.68 0.31 -12.17
CA LEU A 272 10.93 -0.91 -12.53
C LEU A 272 9.43 -0.73 -12.28
N SER A 273 9.07 -0.09 -11.16
CA SER A 273 7.67 0.19 -10.86
C SER A 273 7.03 1.17 -11.83
N LEU A 274 7.81 2.18 -12.23
CA LEU A 274 7.41 3.19 -13.19
C LEU A 274 7.14 2.58 -14.57
N PHE A 275 7.92 1.59 -15.01
CA PHE A 275 7.71 0.95 -16.30
C PHE A 275 6.32 0.30 -16.44
N PHE A 276 5.84 -0.45 -15.44
CA PHE A 276 4.51 -1.05 -15.55
C PHE A 276 3.37 -0.01 -15.47
N TYR A 277 3.60 1.14 -14.83
CA TYR A 277 2.67 2.27 -14.86
C TYR A 277 2.64 2.95 -16.23
N LEU A 278 3.79 3.17 -16.85
CA LEU A 278 3.89 3.66 -18.23
C LEU A 278 3.13 2.73 -19.17
N ARG A 279 3.32 1.41 -19.05
CA ARG A 279 2.57 0.42 -19.84
C ARG A 279 1.05 0.57 -19.66
N LEU A 280 0.57 0.74 -18.43
CA LEU A 280 -0.86 0.97 -18.17
C LEU A 280 -1.36 2.29 -18.78
N SER A 281 -0.58 3.35 -18.69
CA SER A 281 -0.94 4.65 -19.28
C SER A 281 -1.00 4.59 -20.81
N TYR A 282 -0.08 3.85 -21.41
CA TYR A 282 0.01 3.69 -22.86
C TYR A 282 -1.24 3.01 -23.42
N ILE A 283 -1.67 1.94 -22.76
CA ILE A 283 -2.81 1.12 -23.16
C ILE A 283 -4.16 1.82 -22.88
N SER A 284 -4.20 2.74 -21.90
CA SER A 284 -5.46 3.37 -21.49
C SER A 284 -5.79 4.67 -22.20
N ALA A 285 -4.80 5.53 -22.50
CA ALA A 285 -5.06 6.85 -23.05
C ALA A 285 -4.10 7.28 -24.17
N LEU A 286 -2.81 6.93 -24.09
CA LEU A 286 -1.83 7.43 -25.08
C LEU A 286 -1.99 6.77 -26.45
N THR A 287 -2.57 5.56 -26.52
CA THR A 287 -2.90 4.90 -27.77
C THR A 287 -4.36 4.48 -27.84
N MET A 288 -4.88 4.48 -29.06
CA MET A 288 -6.24 4.06 -29.37
C MET A 288 -6.23 2.61 -29.86
N HIS A 289 -6.87 1.73 -29.10
CA HIS A 289 -7.03 0.32 -29.45
C HIS A 289 -8.37 0.05 -30.14
N PRO A 290 -8.48 -1.04 -30.93
CA PRO A 290 -9.72 -1.38 -31.61
C PRO A 290 -10.85 -1.64 -30.60
N THR A 291 -12.01 -1.04 -30.84
CA THR A 291 -13.21 -1.20 -30.00
C THR A 291 -14.20 -2.18 -30.63
N THR A 292 -15.15 -2.66 -29.83
CA THR A 292 -16.19 -3.59 -30.29
C THR A 292 -17.41 -2.83 -30.82
N THR A 293 -18.18 -3.43 -31.73
CA THR A 293 -19.40 -2.83 -32.30
C THR A 293 -20.47 -2.44 -31.28
N LYS A 294 -20.39 -2.95 -30.04
CA LYS A 294 -21.32 -2.65 -28.94
C LYS A 294 -20.92 -1.41 -28.11
N THR A 295 -19.75 -0.82 -28.31
CA THR A 295 -19.34 0.40 -27.59
C THR A 295 -20.27 1.60 -27.78
N PRO A 296 -20.84 1.92 -28.97
CA PRO A 296 -21.71 3.09 -29.12
C PRO A 296 -23.00 2.99 -28.28
N ASN A 297 -23.44 1.78 -27.92
CA ASN A 297 -24.59 1.62 -27.03
C ASN A 297 -24.33 2.18 -25.63
N LYS A 298 -23.07 2.17 -25.17
CA LYS A 298 -22.69 2.72 -23.85
C LYS A 298 -22.72 4.25 -23.85
N TRP A 299 -22.52 4.91 -24.99
CA TRP A 299 -22.51 6.38 -25.09
C TRP A 299 -23.86 7.02 -24.77
N ARG A 300 -24.95 6.27 -24.94
CA ARG A 300 -26.30 6.74 -24.64
C ARG A 300 -26.58 6.81 -23.14
N PHE A 301 -25.88 6.01 -22.33
CA PHE A 301 -26.06 5.98 -20.88
C PHE A 301 -25.08 6.93 -20.19
N GLN A 302 -25.61 7.88 -19.43
CA GLN A 302 -24.83 8.83 -18.64
C GLN A 302 -25.06 8.58 -17.13
N PRO A 303 -24.38 7.59 -16.53
CA PRO A 303 -24.48 7.37 -15.09
C PRO A 303 -23.93 8.60 -14.35
N LYS A 304 -24.63 9.06 -13.31
CA LYS A 304 -24.22 10.17 -12.43
C LYS A 304 -23.77 9.63 -11.06
N PRO A 305 -22.59 8.99 -10.95
CA PRO A 305 -22.08 8.56 -9.67
C PRO A 305 -21.59 9.75 -8.82
N SER A 306 -21.48 9.54 -7.50
CA SER A 306 -20.80 10.47 -6.60
C SER A 306 -19.31 10.55 -6.92
N THR A 307 -18.87 11.63 -7.56
CA THR A 307 -17.47 11.85 -7.98
C THR A 307 -16.67 12.76 -7.04
N THR A 308 -17.33 13.36 -6.04
CA THR A 308 -16.70 14.29 -5.09
C THR A 308 -15.42 13.74 -4.42
N PRO A 309 -15.35 12.50 -3.88
CA PRO A 309 -14.12 12.02 -3.27
C PRO A 309 -13.00 11.81 -4.29
N ILE A 310 -13.33 11.42 -5.52
CA ILE A 310 -12.32 11.25 -6.58
C ILE A 310 -11.70 12.60 -6.90
N THR A 311 -12.53 13.62 -7.14
CA THR A 311 -12.05 14.94 -7.54
C THR A 311 -11.08 15.52 -6.50
N VAL A 312 -11.48 15.57 -5.23
CA VAL A 312 -10.66 16.10 -4.14
C VAL A 312 -9.34 15.32 -3.98
N LEU A 313 -9.40 13.99 -4.00
CA LEU A 313 -8.19 13.17 -3.84
C LEU A 313 -7.28 13.27 -5.07
N THR A 314 -7.84 13.35 -6.28
CA THR A 314 -7.04 13.53 -7.50
C THR A 314 -6.33 14.88 -7.52
N THR A 315 -6.99 15.96 -7.13
CA THR A 315 -6.34 17.28 -7.08
C THR A 315 -5.20 17.28 -6.06
N LEU A 316 -5.41 16.68 -4.89
CA LEU A 316 -4.36 16.51 -3.88
C LEU A 316 -3.21 15.66 -4.42
N SER A 317 -3.47 14.56 -5.14
CA SER A 317 -2.42 13.69 -5.70
C SER A 317 -1.59 14.31 -6.84
N ILE A 318 -1.99 15.47 -7.37
CA ILE A 318 -1.31 16.12 -8.51
C ILE A 318 -0.61 17.40 -8.06
N LEU A 319 -1.24 18.21 -7.20
CA LEU A 319 -0.83 19.61 -6.97
C LEU A 319 -0.18 19.90 -5.61
N LEU A 320 0.06 18.91 -4.75
CA LEU A 320 0.71 19.12 -3.43
C LEU A 320 2.23 19.36 -3.48
N LEU A 321 2.92 19.14 -4.61
CA LEU A 321 4.37 19.26 -4.69
C LEU A 321 4.93 20.66 -4.29
N PRO A 322 4.36 21.80 -4.69
CA PRO A 322 4.83 23.11 -4.20
C PRO A 322 4.64 23.34 -2.69
N MET A 323 3.77 22.57 -2.04
CA MET A 323 3.53 22.65 -0.59
C MET A 323 4.47 21.74 0.21
N THR A 324 5.55 21.25 -0.41
CA THR A 324 6.54 20.40 0.26
C THR A 324 7.11 20.98 1.55
N PRO A 325 7.52 22.27 1.65
CA PRO A 325 8.12 22.77 2.88
C PRO A 325 7.13 22.74 4.05
N LEU A 326 5.85 23.06 3.79
CA LEU A 326 4.81 23.09 4.82
C LEU A 326 4.46 21.69 5.37
N LEU A 327 4.62 20.66 4.54
CA LEU A 327 4.37 19.27 4.94
C LEU A 327 5.58 18.59 5.59
N TYR A 328 6.78 19.17 5.43
CA TYR A 328 8.02 18.63 5.96
C TYR A 328 8.40 19.24 7.33
N THR A 329 7.98 20.49 7.58
CA THR A 329 8.07 21.16 8.89
C THR A 329 7.06 20.60 9.89
#